data_AF-A0A2U2X125-F1
#
_entry.id   AF-A0A2U2X125-F1
#
_cell.length_a   1.000
_cell.length_b   1.000
_cell.length_c   1.000
_cell.angle_alpha   90.00
_cell.angle_beta   90.00
_cell.angle_gamma   90.00
#
_symmetry.space_group_name_H-M   'P 1'
#
loop_
_entity.id
_entity.type
_entity.pdbx_description
1 polymer ?
#
loop_
_entity_poly.entity_id
_entity_poly.type
_entity_poly.pdbx_seq_one_letter_code
_entity_poly.pdbx_strand_id
1 'polypeptide(L)'
;MESYQFGKEKKIYSTSPYGIISFDDDDRRVLKNADEIQVFFNEDSIKVNSINNIFFKNPGPDELIKVRLKVYKNNEELTFNEHKGETKVSFLAKAPRNALVTDDRIVLGILTVVLALIFFTASLKSKAWKSFYTIIPALFLCYMIPASLTSFNIIDPESTNLYYMASRYLLPGSLILLILSADIKSLIGLGSKSLIMFFTGTIGIILGGVFAVWIFTFISPETVGGSGNEATWKGLATIAGSWIGGGANQTAMLETYKYKETLFGGMILVDIVVANIWMAVILFGIGKKAKIDKWLKADSSSIDRLVVKVEDFQKKVERKTTLTDFMVITGLVFGGVALAHFAGKYLSGFFLENYGKGNTFSSQFFWMVVISTVYGLILSFTRAKNYEGAGASKIGSVFLYILVATIGMKVDITMIFDKPLLIFVGLIWMAFHALLLIVVAKIIKAPFFFLAVGSQANVGGAASAPIVANAFHPALTTVGVLMAVVGYFIGTFGAIMAAELMRMVAPM
;
A
#
# COMPACT_ATOMS: atom_id res chain seq x y z
N MET A 1 -3.95 29.40 -23.16
CA MET A 1 -3.03 28.56 -23.93
C MET A 1 -1.63 28.98 -23.51
N GLU A 2 -0.84 28.04 -22.98
CA GLU A 2 0.50 28.32 -22.46
C GLU A 2 1.57 27.91 -23.46
N SER A 3 2.64 28.70 -23.55
CA SER A 3 3.74 28.48 -24.48
C SER A 3 4.98 27.93 -23.79
N TYR A 4 5.58 26.91 -24.38
CA TYR A 4 6.77 26.23 -23.92
C TYR A 4 7.81 26.27 -25.01
N GLN A 5 9.04 26.67 -24.68
CA GLN A 5 10.13 26.65 -25.65
C GLN A 5 10.58 25.21 -25.89
N PHE A 6 10.82 24.86 -27.16
CA PHE A 6 11.40 23.58 -27.55
C PHE A 6 12.79 23.39 -26.92
N GLY A 7 13.18 22.13 -26.72
CA GLY A 7 14.48 21.76 -26.17
C GLY A 7 14.62 21.83 -24.64
N LYS A 8 13.55 22.18 -23.92
CA LYS A 8 13.57 22.31 -22.45
C LYS A 8 12.83 21.17 -21.75
N GLU A 9 13.34 20.78 -20.59
CA GLU A 9 12.58 19.97 -19.62
C GLU A 9 11.97 20.89 -18.56
N LYS A 10 10.65 20.80 -18.39
CA LYS A 10 9.91 21.59 -17.38
C LYS A 10 8.91 20.72 -16.63
N LYS A 11 8.78 20.99 -15.33
CA LYS A 11 7.65 20.57 -14.51
C LYS A 11 6.77 21.80 -14.28
N ILE A 12 5.48 21.71 -14.59
CA ILE A 12 4.57 22.86 -14.56
C ILE A 12 3.24 22.49 -13.93
N TYR A 13 2.60 23.43 -13.25
CA TYR A 13 1.17 23.33 -12.97
C TYR A 13 0.44 24.21 -13.97
N SER A 14 -0.47 23.63 -14.75
CA SER A 14 -1.21 24.34 -15.78
C SER A 14 -2.67 23.90 -15.79
N THR A 15 -3.58 24.86 -15.65
CA THR A 15 -5.03 24.67 -15.85
C THR A 15 -5.47 25.01 -17.27
N SER A 16 -4.54 25.48 -18.12
CA SER A 16 -4.83 25.77 -19.52
C SER A 16 -5.20 24.49 -20.27
N PRO A 17 -6.33 24.44 -21.00
CA PRO A 17 -6.76 23.22 -21.70
C PRO A 17 -5.85 22.83 -22.89
N TYR A 18 -5.05 23.78 -23.37
CA TYR A 18 -4.14 23.61 -24.50
C TYR A 18 -2.80 24.28 -24.22
N GLY A 19 -1.75 23.68 -24.76
CA GLY A 19 -0.39 24.22 -24.77
C GLY A 19 0.19 24.28 -26.17
N ILE A 20 1.25 25.06 -26.32
CA ILE A 20 2.00 25.19 -27.57
C ILE A 20 3.51 25.03 -27.29
N ILE A 21 4.17 24.17 -28.05
CA ILE A 21 5.64 24.12 -28.09
C ILE A 21 6.11 25.03 -29.22
N SER A 22 6.88 26.05 -28.85
CA SER A 22 7.40 27.07 -29.75
C SER A 22 8.87 26.85 -30.00
N PHE A 23 9.25 26.99 -31.27
CA PHE A 23 10.63 26.96 -31.74
C PHE A 23 11.18 28.38 -31.80
N ASP A 24 12.40 28.57 -31.29
CA ASP A 24 13.12 29.84 -31.43
C ASP A 24 13.74 29.99 -32.82
N ASP A 25 14.47 31.09 -33.04
CA ASP A 25 15.03 31.41 -34.35
C ASP A 25 16.11 30.42 -34.79
N ASP A 26 16.87 29.85 -33.86
CA ASP A 26 17.92 28.88 -34.19
C ASP A 26 17.33 27.51 -34.50
N ASP A 27 16.32 27.08 -33.74
CA ASP A 27 15.52 25.91 -34.07
C ASP A 27 14.93 26.02 -35.48
N ARG A 28 14.34 27.17 -35.80
CA ARG A 28 13.71 27.42 -37.11
C ARG A 28 14.71 27.38 -38.26
N ARG A 29 15.95 27.81 -38.04
CA ARG A 29 17.02 27.71 -39.06
C ARG A 29 17.34 26.25 -39.38
N VAL A 30 17.45 25.40 -38.35
CA VAL A 30 17.68 23.95 -38.52
C VAL A 30 16.50 23.32 -39.25
N LEU A 31 15.28 23.58 -38.80
CA LEU A 31 14.05 23.01 -39.36
C LEU A 31 13.78 23.44 -40.81
N LYS A 32 14.11 24.69 -41.18
CA LYS A 32 13.93 25.20 -42.55
C LYS A 32 14.91 24.58 -43.55
N ASN A 33 16.07 24.12 -43.07
CA ASN A 33 17.09 23.50 -43.91
C ASN A 33 16.89 22.01 -44.13
N ALA A 34 15.86 21.42 -43.52
CA ALA A 34 15.56 19.99 -43.55
C ALA A 34 14.70 19.60 -44.75
N ASP A 35 14.92 18.39 -45.26
CA ASP A 35 14.12 17.78 -46.31
C ASP A 35 13.11 16.78 -45.72
N GLU A 36 13.44 16.19 -44.56
CA GLU A 36 12.60 15.28 -43.78
C GLU A 36 12.75 15.56 -42.28
N ILE A 37 11.64 15.60 -41.54
CA ILE A 37 11.61 15.72 -40.08
C ILE A 37 10.80 14.56 -39.53
N GLN A 38 11.43 13.73 -38.70
CA GLN A 38 10.74 12.71 -37.92
C GLN A 38 10.38 13.26 -36.54
N VAL A 39 9.09 13.42 -36.30
CA VAL A 39 8.50 13.90 -35.06
C VAL A 39 8.11 12.69 -34.22
N PHE A 40 8.64 12.61 -33.01
CA PHE A 40 8.22 11.64 -32.00
C PHE A 40 7.37 12.36 -30.95
N PHE A 41 6.14 11.91 -30.74
CA PHE A 41 5.25 12.39 -29.69
C PHE A 41 4.96 11.24 -28.73
N ASN A 42 5.52 11.31 -27.52
CA ASN A 42 5.57 10.22 -26.56
C ASN A 42 6.17 8.94 -27.17
N GLU A 43 5.34 7.94 -27.49
CA GLU A 43 5.76 6.67 -28.10
C GLU A 43 5.47 6.61 -29.62
N ASP A 44 4.64 7.51 -30.13
CA ASP A 44 4.25 7.57 -31.53
C ASP A 44 5.22 8.41 -32.36
N SER A 45 5.28 8.17 -33.67
CA SER A 45 6.08 9.00 -34.56
C SER A 45 5.42 9.24 -35.92
N ILE A 46 5.73 10.38 -36.52
CA ILE A 46 5.28 10.78 -37.85
C ILE A 46 6.42 11.47 -38.59
N LYS A 47 6.50 11.28 -39.91
CA LYS A 47 7.42 12.00 -40.79
C LYS A 47 6.70 13.15 -41.48
N VAL A 48 7.33 14.32 -41.50
CA VAL A 48 6.81 15.54 -42.13
C VAL A 48 7.92 16.28 -42.85
N ASN A 49 7.57 17.06 -43.87
CA ASN A 49 8.54 17.84 -44.65
C ASN A 49 8.73 19.26 -44.09
N SER A 50 7.83 19.69 -43.19
CA SER A 50 7.95 20.96 -42.47
C SER A 50 7.17 20.86 -41.16
N ILE A 51 7.57 21.66 -40.17
CA ILE A 51 6.90 21.73 -38.89
C ILE A 51 6.85 23.19 -38.41
N ASN A 52 5.69 23.59 -37.90
CA ASN A 52 5.51 24.85 -37.18
C ASN A 52 5.44 24.55 -35.68
N ASN A 53 5.01 25.51 -34.87
CA ASN A 53 4.75 25.28 -33.45
C ASN A 53 3.79 24.09 -33.25
N ILE A 54 4.04 23.28 -32.21
CA ILE A 54 3.26 22.07 -31.94
C ILE A 54 2.18 22.42 -30.93
N PHE A 55 0.92 22.32 -31.33
CA PHE A 55 -0.23 22.46 -30.42
C PHE A 55 -0.57 21.11 -29.81
N PHE A 56 -0.88 21.11 -28.51
CA PHE A 56 -1.28 19.91 -27.81
C PHE A 56 -2.39 20.20 -26.82
N LYS A 57 -3.22 19.18 -26.53
CA LYS A 57 -4.19 19.22 -25.43
C LYS A 57 -3.46 18.93 -24.12
N ASN A 58 -3.74 19.71 -23.09
CA ASN A 58 -3.20 19.45 -21.76
C ASN A 58 -3.61 18.02 -21.34
N PRO A 59 -2.63 17.15 -21.03
CA PRO A 59 -2.91 15.74 -20.78
C PRO A 59 -3.55 15.51 -19.40
N GLY A 60 -3.52 16.52 -18.52
CA GLY A 60 -4.00 16.42 -17.14
C GLY A 60 -2.86 16.29 -16.13
N PRO A 61 -3.21 16.23 -14.83
CA PRO A 61 -2.24 16.14 -13.74
C PRO A 61 -1.46 14.82 -13.75
N ASP A 62 -0.19 14.88 -13.35
CA ASP A 62 0.77 13.77 -13.26
C ASP A 62 1.10 13.08 -14.60
N GLU A 63 0.67 13.67 -15.72
CA GLU A 63 0.97 13.23 -17.07
C GLU A 63 2.16 13.99 -17.67
N LEU A 64 2.72 13.46 -18.75
CA LEU A 64 3.83 14.11 -19.46
C LEU A 64 3.61 14.17 -20.96
N ILE A 65 4.14 15.23 -21.56
CA ILE A 65 4.32 15.37 -23.00
C ILE A 65 5.80 15.34 -23.29
N LYS A 66 6.21 14.36 -24.08
CA LYS A 66 7.56 14.23 -24.62
C LYS A 66 7.51 14.42 -26.12
N VAL A 67 8.26 15.41 -26.61
CA VAL A 67 8.41 15.64 -28.04
C VAL A 67 9.89 15.54 -28.38
N ARG A 68 10.22 14.70 -29.36
CA ARG A 68 11.58 14.61 -29.90
C ARG A 68 11.54 14.78 -31.41
N LEU A 69 12.47 15.56 -31.95
CA LEU A 69 12.64 15.75 -33.39
C LEU A 69 13.97 15.13 -33.82
N LYS A 70 13.93 14.35 -34.89
CA LYS A 70 15.10 14.02 -35.70
C LYS A 70 14.93 14.69 -37.05
N VAL A 71 15.94 15.44 -37.46
CA VAL A 71 15.85 16.32 -38.62
C VAL A 71 16.89 15.86 -39.63
N TYR A 72 16.53 15.73 -40.91
CA TYR A 72 17.40 15.19 -41.94
C TYR A 72 17.50 16.11 -43.14
N LYS A 73 18.69 16.17 -43.73
CA LYS A 73 18.96 16.79 -45.04
C LYS A 73 19.86 15.86 -45.85
N ASN A 74 19.46 15.49 -47.06
CA ASN A 74 20.22 14.54 -47.89
C ASN A 74 20.66 13.25 -47.15
N ASN A 75 19.76 12.66 -46.34
CA ASN A 75 20.03 11.52 -45.45
C ASN A 75 21.04 11.74 -44.31
N GLU A 76 21.53 12.96 -44.08
CA GLU A 76 22.34 13.32 -42.91
C GLU A 76 21.49 13.95 -41.81
N GLU A 77 21.67 13.53 -40.56
CA GLU A 77 20.93 14.07 -39.41
C GLU A 77 21.49 15.44 -39.02
N LEU A 78 20.64 16.47 -39.07
CA LEU A 78 20.95 17.81 -38.58
C LEU A 78 20.79 17.87 -37.06
N THR A 79 21.73 18.53 -36.39
CA THR A 79 21.70 18.72 -34.93
C THR A 79 21.19 20.11 -34.56
N PHE A 80 20.50 20.19 -33.41
CA PHE A 80 20.15 21.47 -32.80
C PHE A 80 21.33 21.97 -31.95
N ASN A 81 21.57 23.28 -31.93
CA ASN A 81 22.76 23.86 -31.31
C ASN A 81 22.74 23.80 -29.78
N GLU A 82 21.58 24.07 -29.16
CA GLU A 82 21.49 24.26 -27.70
C GLU A 82 20.95 23.04 -26.94
N HIS A 83 20.40 22.05 -27.64
CA HIS A 83 19.71 20.93 -27.02
C HIS A 83 19.65 19.70 -27.92
N LYS A 84 19.26 18.55 -27.36
CA LYS A 84 19.23 17.25 -28.06
C LYS A 84 18.00 17.03 -28.96
N GLY A 85 17.31 18.10 -29.36
CA GLY A 85 16.05 18.03 -30.10
C GLY A 85 14.93 17.37 -29.32
N GLU A 86 14.93 17.45 -27.98
CA GLU A 86 13.94 16.82 -27.11
C GLU A 86 13.38 17.83 -26.10
N THR A 87 12.06 17.84 -25.97
CA THR A 87 11.29 18.62 -24.99
C THR A 87 10.51 17.68 -24.11
N LYS A 88 10.51 17.93 -22.81
CA LYS A 88 9.69 17.16 -21.87
C LYS A 88 8.96 18.10 -20.92
N VAL A 89 7.64 18.08 -20.99
CA VAL A 89 6.75 18.87 -20.12
C VAL A 89 6.00 17.91 -19.22
N SER A 90 6.27 17.96 -17.92
CA SER A 90 5.56 17.18 -16.91
C SER A 90 4.53 18.07 -16.21
N PHE A 91 3.27 17.64 -16.20
CA PHE A 91 2.15 18.40 -15.63
C PHE A 91 1.97 17.98 -14.17
N LEU A 92 2.22 18.90 -13.24
CA LEU A 92 2.06 18.72 -11.81
C LEU A 92 0.58 18.71 -11.45
N ALA A 93 0.18 17.84 -10.51
CA ALA A 93 -1.17 17.85 -9.96
C ALA A 93 -1.53 19.13 -9.18
N LYS A 94 -0.53 19.84 -8.65
CA LYS A 94 -0.72 21.06 -7.84
C LYS A 94 0.32 22.11 -8.20
N ALA A 95 -0.05 23.38 -7.97
CA ALA A 95 0.87 24.50 -8.10
C ALA A 95 2.13 24.26 -7.24
N PRO A 96 3.34 24.60 -7.74
CA PRO A 96 4.56 24.53 -6.96
C PRO A 96 4.37 25.27 -5.63
N ARG A 97 4.62 24.57 -4.53
CA ARG A 97 4.51 25.16 -3.19
C ARG A 97 5.83 25.80 -2.83
N ASN A 98 5.78 27.02 -2.31
CA ASN A 98 6.93 27.60 -1.63
C ASN A 98 7.03 26.98 -0.24
N ALA A 99 7.51 25.73 -0.17
CA ALA A 99 7.67 25.04 1.10
C ALA A 99 8.86 25.59 1.88
N LEU A 100 8.73 25.63 3.21
CA LEU A 100 9.80 26.08 4.11
C LEU A 100 11.01 25.14 4.09
N VAL A 101 10.78 23.84 3.91
CA VAL A 101 11.82 22.81 3.92
C VAL A 101 11.67 21.90 2.71
N THR A 102 12.74 21.77 1.93
CA THR A 102 12.80 20.91 0.74
C THR A 102 13.95 19.90 0.75
N ASP A 103 14.90 20.02 1.68
CA ASP A 103 16.06 19.10 1.79
C ASP A 103 15.67 17.76 2.42
N ASP A 104 15.97 16.66 1.70
CA ASP A 104 15.65 15.28 2.10
C ASP A 104 16.10 14.93 3.53
N ARG A 105 17.26 15.41 3.97
CA ARG A 105 17.83 15.07 5.29
C ARG A 105 17.01 15.71 6.39
N ILE A 106 16.61 16.97 6.19
CA ILE A 106 15.80 17.73 7.15
C ILE A 106 14.39 17.15 7.19
N VAL A 107 13.77 16.89 6.04
CA VAL A 107 12.43 16.29 5.97
C VAL A 107 12.42 14.93 6.68
N LEU A 108 13.41 14.06 6.43
CA LEU A 108 13.50 12.77 7.12
C LEU A 108 13.64 12.93 8.64
N GLY A 109 14.46 13.89 9.09
CA GLY A 109 14.60 14.23 10.51
C GLY A 109 13.26 14.63 11.14
N ILE A 110 12.50 15.50 10.46
CA ILE A 110 11.16 15.91 10.91
C ILE A 110 10.23 14.71 11.00
N LEU A 111 10.13 13.90 9.94
CA LEU A 111 9.25 12.72 9.92
C LEU A 111 9.58 11.73 11.02
N THR A 112 10.87 11.44 11.25
CA THR A 112 11.31 10.50 12.29
C THR A 112 11.05 11.03 13.70
N VAL A 113 11.19 12.33 13.94
CA VAL A 113 10.78 12.96 15.20
C VAL A 113 9.27 12.86 15.40
N VAL A 114 8.47 13.12 14.36
CA VAL A 114 7.01 12.95 14.43
C VAL A 114 6.65 11.51 14.80
N LEU A 115 7.23 10.52 14.13
CA LEU A 115 7.00 9.10 14.45
C LEU A 115 7.39 8.79 15.89
N ALA A 116 8.57 9.24 16.33
CA ALA A 116 9.04 9.04 17.71
C ALA A 116 8.05 9.63 18.73
N LEU A 117 7.54 10.84 18.50
CA LEU A 117 6.55 11.48 19.38
C LEU A 117 5.22 10.72 19.41
N ILE A 118 4.70 10.28 18.26
CA ILE A 118 3.46 9.50 18.18
C ILE A 118 3.60 8.20 18.98
N PHE A 119 4.66 7.42 18.74
CA PHE A 119 4.82 6.14 19.43
C PHE A 119 5.18 6.30 20.91
N PHE A 120 5.97 7.32 21.25
CA PHE A 120 6.25 7.64 22.65
C PHE A 120 4.97 7.96 23.41
N THR A 121 4.16 8.90 22.91
CA THR A 121 2.90 9.28 23.56
C THR A 121 1.86 8.16 23.57
N ALA A 122 1.79 7.33 22.52
CA ALA A 122 0.95 6.13 22.49
C ALA A 122 1.35 5.08 23.53
N SER A 123 2.62 5.03 23.92
CA SER A 123 3.11 4.11 24.96
C SER A 123 2.82 4.60 26.39
N LEU A 124 2.48 5.88 26.57
CA LEU A 124 2.26 6.46 27.89
C LEU A 124 1.00 5.89 28.55
N LYS A 125 1.12 5.53 29.84
CA LYS A 125 0.03 4.89 30.58
C LYS A 125 -1.04 5.86 31.11
N SER A 126 -0.85 7.16 30.93
CA SER A 126 -1.77 8.20 31.44
C SER A 126 -3.17 8.07 30.85
N LYS A 127 -4.21 8.44 31.61
CA LYS A 127 -5.61 8.34 31.18
C LYS A 127 -5.90 9.20 29.94
N ALA A 128 -5.31 10.39 29.85
CA ALA A 128 -5.49 11.31 28.72
C ALA A 128 -5.00 10.69 27.41
N TRP A 129 -3.74 10.24 27.36
CA TRP A 129 -3.17 9.62 26.16
C TRP A 129 -3.89 8.33 25.76
N LYS A 130 -4.24 7.46 26.72
CA LYS A 130 -5.03 6.25 26.42
C LYS A 130 -6.38 6.59 25.78
N SER A 131 -7.09 7.58 26.33
CA SER A 131 -8.39 8.00 25.77
C SER A 131 -8.23 8.58 24.36
N PHE A 132 -7.20 9.38 24.13
CA PHE A 132 -6.92 9.97 22.82
C PHE A 132 -6.66 8.88 21.76
N TYR A 133 -5.76 7.94 22.03
CA TYR A 133 -5.42 6.86 21.09
C TYR A 133 -6.52 5.79 20.92
N THR A 134 -7.52 5.78 21.81
CA THR A 134 -8.74 4.97 21.62
C THR A 134 -9.64 5.59 20.53
N ILE A 135 -9.62 6.92 20.39
CA ILE A 135 -10.43 7.64 19.40
C ILE A 135 -9.65 7.79 18.09
N ILE A 136 -8.37 8.16 18.17
CA ILE A 136 -7.51 8.43 17.02
C ILE A 136 -6.34 7.45 17.03
N PRO A 137 -6.35 6.42 16.16
CA PRO A 137 -5.27 5.44 16.12
C PRO A 137 -3.91 6.05 15.74
N ALA A 138 -2.83 5.51 16.29
CA ALA A 138 -1.47 5.98 16.01
C ALA A 138 -1.13 5.95 14.50
N LEU A 139 -1.55 4.89 13.80
CA LEU A 139 -1.34 4.76 12.36
C LEU A 139 -2.00 5.91 11.57
N PHE A 140 -3.19 6.35 11.97
CA PHE A 140 -3.86 7.49 11.35
C PHE A 140 -3.02 8.77 11.48
N LEU A 141 -2.46 9.03 12.67
CA LEU A 141 -1.59 10.18 12.91
C LEU A 141 -0.30 10.12 12.11
N CYS A 142 0.26 8.92 11.90
CA CYS A 142 1.44 8.73 11.06
C CYS A 142 1.20 9.17 9.61
N TYR A 143 -0.04 9.16 9.12
CA TYR A 143 -0.41 9.76 7.83
C TYR A 143 -0.77 11.24 7.96
N MET A 144 -1.62 11.58 8.93
CA MET A 144 -2.23 12.91 9.02
C MET A 144 -1.27 14.01 9.43
N ILE A 145 -0.29 13.74 10.31
CA ILE A 145 0.67 14.77 10.71
C ILE A 145 1.57 15.15 9.53
N PRO A 146 2.20 14.22 8.80
CA PRO A 146 2.92 14.56 7.57
C PRO A 146 2.04 15.25 6.51
N ALA A 147 0.80 14.79 6.33
CA ALA A 147 -0.14 15.44 5.41
C ALA A 147 -0.47 16.89 5.84
N SER A 148 -0.51 17.16 7.15
CA SER A 148 -0.73 18.50 7.69
C SER A 148 0.50 19.38 7.47
N LEU A 149 1.72 18.85 7.68
CA LEU A 149 2.96 19.56 7.37
C LEU A 149 3.01 19.98 5.89
N THR A 150 2.61 19.08 5.00
CA THR A 150 2.47 19.40 3.56
C THR A 150 1.41 20.47 3.35
N SER A 151 0.23 20.34 3.95
CA SER A 151 -0.90 21.28 3.80
C SER A 151 -0.57 22.70 4.29
N PHE A 152 0.26 22.83 5.33
CA PHE A 152 0.77 24.11 5.83
C PHE A 152 2.01 24.63 5.09
N ASN A 153 2.39 24.00 3.96
CA ASN A 153 3.59 24.33 3.19
C ASN A 153 4.89 24.29 4.03
N ILE A 154 4.95 23.43 5.05
CA ILE A 154 6.17 23.24 5.84
C ILE A 154 7.15 22.35 5.06
N ILE A 155 6.63 21.30 4.43
CA ILE A 155 7.39 20.37 3.58
C ILE A 155 6.74 20.25 2.20
N ASP A 156 7.55 19.96 1.18
CA ASP A 156 7.06 19.64 -0.18
C ASP A 156 7.33 18.17 -0.51
N PRO A 157 6.30 17.34 -0.73
CA PRO A 157 6.48 15.95 -1.14
C PRO A 157 7.14 15.78 -2.52
N GLU A 158 7.04 16.78 -3.41
CA GLU A 158 7.57 16.70 -4.78
C GLU A 158 9.05 17.08 -4.85
N SER A 159 9.58 17.77 -3.84
CA SER A 159 11.00 18.13 -3.76
C SER A 159 11.87 17.04 -3.16
N THR A 160 11.27 15.94 -2.69
CA THR A 160 11.94 14.91 -1.90
C THR A 160 11.95 13.53 -2.56
N ASN A 161 13.07 12.79 -2.42
CA ASN A 161 13.19 11.41 -2.88
C ASN A 161 12.87 10.37 -1.77
N LEU A 162 12.42 10.81 -0.60
CA LEU A 162 12.20 9.93 0.55
C LEU A 162 11.14 8.86 0.28
N TYR A 163 10.06 9.22 -0.42
CA TYR A 163 9.04 8.24 -0.81
C TYR A 163 9.59 7.18 -1.76
N TYR A 164 10.41 7.59 -2.73
CA TYR A 164 11.07 6.65 -3.65
C TYR A 164 11.97 5.68 -2.88
N MET A 165 12.80 6.19 -1.97
CA MET A 165 13.64 5.35 -1.11
C MET A 165 12.79 4.42 -0.23
N ALA A 166 11.77 4.93 0.45
CA ALA A 166 10.97 4.13 1.36
C ALA A 166 10.22 3.00 0.62
N SER A 167 9.58 3.30 -0.50
CA SER A 167 8.79 2.32 -1.28
C SER A 167 9.64 1.21 -1.92
N ARG A 168 10.91 1.48 -2.23
CA ARG A 168 11.78 0.53 -2.96
C ARG A 168 12.79 -0.17 -2.07
N TYR A 169 13.11 0.36 -0.90
CA TYR A 169 14.06 -0.25 0.03
C TYR A 169 13.35 -0.72 1.30
N LEU A 170 12.57 0.15 1.92
CA LEU A 170 11.96 -0.10 3.22
C LEU A 170 10.70 -0.97 3.13
N LEU A 171 9.85 -0.77 2.12
CA LEU A 171 8.68 -1.62 1.91
C LEU A 171 9.06 -3.10 1.72
N PRO A 172 9.88 -3.49 0.71
CA PRO A 172 10.24 -4.89 0.55
C PRO A 172 10.98 -5.43 1.78
N GLY A 173 11.80 -4.61 2.44
CA GLY A 173 12.46 -5.00 3.68
C GLY A 173 11.47 -5.26 4.83
N SER A 174 10.43 -4.44 4.96
CA SER A 174 9.38 -4.60 5.96
C SER A 174 8.59 -5.90 5.74
N LEU A 175 8.23 -6.21 4.47
CA LEU A 175 7.54 -7.45 4.13
C LEU A 175 8.39 -8.67 4.50
N ILE A 176 9.68 -8.67 4.13
CA ILE A 176 10.60 -9.76 4.46
C ILE A 176 10.67 -9.98 5.97
N LEU A 177 10.88 -8.91 6.75
CA LEU A 177 11.03 -8.98 8.20
C LEU A 177 9.76 -9.40 8.93
N LEU A 178 8.62 -8.84 8.52
CA LEU A 178 7.34 -9.17 9.12
C LEU A 178 6.97 -10.64 8.82
N ILE A 179 7.20 -11.12 7.59
CA ILE A 179 6.90 -12.51 7.22
C ILE A 179 7.93 -13.49 7.80
N LEU A 180 9.20 -13.10 7.98
CA LEU A 180 10.21 -13.95 8.63
C LEU A 180 9.79 -14.38 10.03
N SER A 181 9.03 -13.54 10.74
CA SER A 181 8.50 -13.84 12.07
C SER A 181 7.35 -14.86 12.06
N ALA A 182 6.85 -15.25 10.90
CA ALA A 182 5.75 -16.20 10.77
C ALA A 182 6.13 -17.56 11.35
N ASP A 183 5.23 -18.10 12.18
CA ASP A 183 5.35 -19.45 12.71
C ASP A 183 4.24 -20.34 12.18
N ILE A 184 4.45 -20.83 10.95
CA ILE A 184 3.49 -21.72 10.28
C ILE A 184 3.24 -23.01 11.09
N LYS A 185 4.27 -23.55 11.74
CA LYS A 185 4.13 -24.76 12.57
C LYS A 185 3.26 -24.49 13.79
N SER A 186 3.49 -23.38 14.49
CA SER A 186 2.66 -23.00 15.64
C SER A 186 1.23 -22.66 15.22
N LEU A 187 1.05 -22.00 14.07
CA LEU A 187 -0.28 -21.71 13.50
C LEU A 187 -1.07 -23.00 13.24
N ILE A 188 -0.47 -23.98 12.57
CA ILE A 188 -1.11 -25.29 12.33
C ILE A 188 -1.44 -25.97 13.68
N GLY A 189 -0.55 -25.81 14.66
CA GLY A 189 -0.71 -26.30 16.02
C GLY A 189 -1.86 -25.67 16.83
N LEU A 190 -2.54 -24.61 16.34
CA LEU A 190 -3.74 -24.04 16.94
C LEU A 190 -5.01 -24.87 16.67
N GLY A 191 -4.94 -25.79 15.71
CA GLY A 191 -6.06 -26.67 15.34
C GLY A 191 -6.88 -26.17 14.15
N SER A 192 -7.57 -27.10 13.51
CA SER A 192 -8.28 -26.89 12.24
C SER A 192 -9.35 -25.79 12.32
N LYS A 193 -10.08 -25.68 13.44
CA LYS A 193 -11.12 -24.64 13.60
C LYS A 193 -10.54 -23.23 13.50
N SER A 194 -9.37 -22.99 14.10
CA SER A 194 -8.68 -21.70 14.02
C SER A 194 -8.29 -21.34 12.59
N LEU A 195 -7.69 -22.30 11.88
CA LEU A 195 -7.29 -22.15 10.47
C LEU A 195 -8.49 -21.91 9.56
N ILE A 196 -9.54 -22.73 9.70
CA ILE A 196 -10.75 -22.61 8.88
C ILE A 196 -11.37 -21.22 9.07
N MET A 197 -11.49 -20.73 10.31
CA MET A 197 -12.04 -19.40 10.58
C MET A 197 -11.17 -18.28 9.98
N PHE A 198 -9.85 -18.39 10.07
CA PHE A 198 -8.93 -17.41 9.46
C PHE A 198 -9.03 -17.39 7.93
N PHE A 199 -8.94 -18.54 7.27
CA PHE A 199 -9.05 -18.60 5.80
C PHE A 199 -10.46 -18.26 5.30
N THR A 200 -11.51 -18.58 6.07
CA THR A 200 -12.87 -18.09 5.80
C THR A 200 -12.90 -16.57 5.85
N GLY A 201 -12.20 -15.95 6.81
CA GLY A 201 -12.08 -14.51 6.89
C GLY A 201 -11.38 -13.94 5.65
N THR A 202 -10.25 -14.52 5.24
CA THR A 202 -9.56 -14.11 3.99
C THR A 202 -10.49 -14.19 2.79
N ILE A 203 -11.22 -15.30 2.61
CA ILE A 203 -12.19 -15.48 1.52
C ILE A 203 -13.33 -14.47 1.65
N GLY A 204 -13.80 -14.20 2.86
CA GLY A 204 -14.82 -13.20 3.15
C GLY A 204 -14.41 -11.80 2.74
N ILE A 205 -13.15 -11.42 2.95
CA ILE A 205 -12.61 -10.15 2.46
C ILE A 205 -12.51 -10.16 0.94
N ILE A 206 -12.01 -11.23 0.30
CA ILE A 206 -11.90 -11.27 -1.16
C ILE A 206 -13.27 -11.16 -1.83
N LEU A 207 -14.21 -12.02 -1.46
CA LEU A 207 -15.53 -12.07 -2.06
C LEU A 207 -16.41 -10.89 -1.62
N GLY A 208 -16.26 -10.43 -0.38
CA GLY A 208 -16.99 -9.29 0.14
C GLY A 208 -16.67 -7.99 -0.59
N GLY A 209 -15.42 -7.81 -1.05
CA GLY A 209 -15.03 -6.63 -1.84
C GLY A 209 -15.69 -6.62 -3.21
N VAL A 210 -15.66 -7.77 -3.89
CA VAL A 210 -16.36 -7.97 -5.17
C VAL A 210 -17.85 -7.71 -5.01
N PHE A 211 -18.45 -8.28 -3.97
CA PHE A 211 -19.87 -8.12 -3.68
C PHE A 211 -20.24 -6.66 -3.38
N ALA A 212 -19.43 -5.95 -2.58
CA ALA A 212 -19.67 -4.55 -2.24
C ALA A 212 -19.56 -3.65 -3.48
N VAL A 213 -18.53 -3.84 -4.31
CA VAL A 213 -18.41 -3.11 -5.59
C VAL A 213 -19.60 -3.39 -6.50
N TRP A 214 -19.93 -4.67 -6.69
CA TRP A 214 -21.06 -5.09 -7.53
C TRP A 214 -22.38 -4.48 -7.07
N ILE A 215 -22.71 -4.51 -5.78
CA ILE A 215 -23.93 -3.87 -5.25
C ILE A 215 -23.93 -2.37 -5.52
N PHE A 216 -22.79 -1.71 -5.30
CA PHE A 216 -22.70 -0.26 -5.49
C PHE A 216 -22.83 0.15 -6.95
N THR A 217 -22.62 -0.75 -7.91
CA THR A 217 -22.93 -0.47 -9.33
C THR A 217 -24.43 -0.19 -9.57
N PHE A 218 -25.32 -0.63 -8.68
CA PHE A 218 -26.75 -0.32 -8.75
C PHE A 218 -27.16 0.88 -7.88
N ILE A 219 -26.37 1.22 -6.86
CA ILE A 219 -26.71 2.27 -5.89
C ILE A 219 -26.10 3.62 -6.32
N SER A 220 -24.80 3.62 -6.60
CA SER A 220 -24.00 4.80 -6.95
C SER A 220 -22.78 4.32 -7.76
N PRO A 221 -22.94 4.09 -9.07
CA PRO A 221 -21.85 3.65 -9.94
C PRO A 221 -20.62 4.57 -9.85
N GLU A 222 -20.83 5.88 -9.71
CA GLU A 222 -19.76 6.87 -9.57
C GLU A 222 -18.90 6.68 -8.31
N THR A 223 -19.45 6.10 -7.25
CA THR A 223 -18.71 5.82 -6.01
C THR A 223 -17.66 4.72 -6.24
N VAL A 224 -17.96 3.72 -7.06
CA VAL A 224 -17.12 2.54 -7.30
C VAL A 224 -16.49 2.47 -8.70
N GLY A 225 -16.77 3.48 -9.55
CA GLY A 225 -16.20 3.61 -10.88
C GLY A 225 -14.89 4.41 -10.91
N GLY A 226 -14.63 5.01 -12.07
CA GLY A 226 -13.45 5.81 -12.36
C GLY A 226 -12.42 5.06 -13.20
N SER A 227 -11.53 5.82 -13.83
CA SER A 227 -10.55 5.30 -14.80
C SER A 227 -9.11 5.61 -14.37
N GLY A 228 -8.15 5.01 -15.07
CA GLY A 228 -6.73 5.25 -14.84
C GLY A 228 -6.30 4.97 -13.39
N ASN A 229 -5.60 5.92 -12.77
CA ASN A 229 -5.11 5.82 -11.39
C ASN A 229 -6.13 6.26 -10.34
N GLU A 230 -7.27 6.81 -10.76
CA GLU A 230 -8.37 7.21 -9.86
C GLU A 230 -9.46 6.15 -9.73
N ALA A 231 -9.38 5.07 -10.52
CA ALA A 231 -10.32 3.96 -10.48
C ALA A 231 -10.47 3.41 -9.06
N THR A 232 -11.69 3.41 -8.55
CA THR A 232 -11.96 3.14 -7.13
C THR A 232 -11.53 1.75 -6.71
N TRP A 233 -11.66 0.74 -7.59
CA TRP A 233 -11.22 -0.63 -7.30
C TRP A 233 -9.72 -0.72 -6.94
N LYS A 234 -8.87 0.18 -7.48
CA LYS A 234 -7.45 0.25 -7.12
C LYS A 234 -7.25 0.77 -5.70
N GLY A 235 -8.07 1.73 -5.26
CA GLY A 235 -8.09 2.18 -3.87
C GLY A 235 -8.62 1.10 -2.93
N LEU A 236 -9.69 0.40 -3.32
CA LEU A 236 -10.24 -0.74 -2.58
C LEU A 236 -9.26 -1.93 -2.49
N ALA A 237 -8.37 -2.10 -3.47
CA ALA A 237 -7.27 -3.06 -3.38
C ALA A 237 -6.36 -2.78 -2.17
N THR A 238 -6.13 -1.51 -1.84
CA THR A 238 -5.36 -1.13 -0.65
C THR A 238 -6.06 -1.55 0.65
N ILE A 239 -7.39 -1.43 0.70
CA ILE A 239 -8.20 -1.89 1.83
C ILE A 239 -8.13 -3.42 1.95
N ALA A 240 -8.26 -4.15 0.85
CA ALA A 240 -8.06 -5.61 0.85
C ALA A 240 -6.66 -6.00 1.35
N GLY A 241 -5.63 -5.25 0.93
CA GLY A 241 -4.26 -5.42 1.44
C GLY A 241 -4.18 -5.26 2.96
N SER A 242 -4.80 -4.21 3.49
CA SER A 242 -4.87 -3.95 4.93
C SER A 242 -5.63 -5.05 5.68
N TRP A 243 -6.83 -5.41 5.20
CA TRP A 243 -7.72 -6.35 5.86
C TRP A 243 -7.39 -7.83 5.66
N ILE A 244 -6.36 -8.17 4.89
CA ILE A 244 -5.87 -9.56 4.83
C ILE A 244 -4.48 -9.65 5.44
N GLY A 245 -3.64 -8.63 5.24
CA GLY A 245 -2.25 -8.67 5.65
C GLY A 245 -1.65 -7.36 6.16
N GLY A 246 -2.46 -6.42 6.63
CA GLY A 246 -2.01 -5.21 7.33
C GLY A 246 -1.34 -4.14 6.47
N GLY A 247 -0.83 -3.10 7.13
CA GLY A 247 -0.36 -1.86 6.49
C GLY A 247 0.77 -2.02 5.46
N ALA A 248 1.63 -3.03 5.62
CA ALA A 248 2.65 -3.33 4.62
C ALA A 248 2.02 -3.80 3.29
N ASN A 249 1.00 -4.66 3.36
CA ASN A 249 0.27 -5.11 2.18
C ASN A 249 -0.64 -4.03 1.60
N GLN A 250 -1.28 -3.21 2.45
CA GLN A 250 -2.00 -2.01 1.99
C GLN A 250 -1.11 -1.11 1.13
N THR A 251 0.10 -0.83 1.63
CA THR A 251 1.07 0.00 0.91
C THR A 251 1.59 -0.68 -0.36
N ALA A 252 1.83 -1.99 -0.30
CA ALA A 252 2.20 -2.76 -1.48
C ALA A 252 1.12 -2.70 -2.57
N MET A 253 -0.16 -2.74 -2.20
CA MET A 253 -1.27 -2.62 -3.15
C MET A 253 -1.39 -1.20 -3.73
N LEU A 254 -1.21 -0.16 -2.91
CA LEU A 254 -1.17 1.24 -3.38
C LEU A 254 -0.15 1.41 -4.51
N GLU A 255 1.04 0.87 -4.30
CA GLU A 255 2.15 1.00 -5.25
C GLU A 255 2.07 0.01 -6.42
N THR A 256 1.46 -1.15 -6.24
CA THR A 256 1.27 -2.11 -7.34
C THR A 256 0.25 -1.59 -8.33
N TYR A 257 -0.87 -1.07 -7.84
CA TYR A 257 -1.98 -0.61 -8.68
C TYR A 257 -1.94 0.87 -9.02
N LYS A 258 -0.98 1.62 -8.44
CA LYS A 258 -0.78 3.05 -8.66
C LYS A 258 -2.05 3.86 -8.41
N TYR A 259 -2.77 3.55 -7.33
CA TYR A 259 -3.89 4.38 -6.93
C TYR A 259 -3.38 5.78 -6.57
N LYS A 260 -4.12 6.81 -7.00
CA LYS A 260 -3.71 8.21 -6.83
C LYS A 260 -3.52 8.54 -5.34
N GLU A 261 -2.28 8.88 -4.97
CA GLU A 261 -1.87 9.07 -3.57
C GLU A 261 -2.65 10.19 -2.86
N THR A 262 -3.06 11.23 -3.60
CA THR A 262 -3.89 12.31 -3.05
C THR A 262 -5.27 11.84 -2.61
N LEU A 263 -5.80 10.76 -3.21
CA LEU A 263 -7.08 10.14 -2.83
C LEU A 263 -6.92 9.05 -1.77
N PHE A 264 -5.68 8.63 -1.47
CA PHE A 264 -5.40 7.51 -0.57
C PHE A 264 -5.85 7.77 0.88
N GLY A 265 -5.90 9.03 1.31
CA GLY A 265 -6.43 9.42 2.62
C GLY A 265 -7.86 8.93 2.87
N GLY A 266 -8.71 8.96 1.84
CA GLY A 266 -10.08 8.42 1.93
C GLY A 266 -10.12 6.91 2.15
N MET A 267 -9.21 6.17 1.51
CA MET A 267 -9.10 4.71 1.69
C MET A 267 -8.60 4.35 3.09
N ILE A 268 -7.65 5.12 3.63
CA ILE A 268 -7.19 4.98 5.03
C ILE A 268 -8.34 5.24 6.01
N LEU A 269 -9.17 6.26 5.75
CA LEU A 269 -10.33 6.55 6.60
C LEU A 269 -11.30 5.37 6.61
N VAL A 270 -11.66 4.84 5.44
CA VAL A 270 -12.57 3.67 5.33
C VAL A 270 -11.99 2.48 6.07
N ASP A 271 -10.71 2.16 5.84
CA ASP A 271 -10.01 1.07 6.51
C ASP A 271 -10.14 1.19 8.04
N ILE A 272 -9.72 2.32 8.61
CA ILE A 272 -9.69 2.52 10.06
C ILE A 272 -11.08 2.56 10.67
N VAL A 273 -12.02 3.29 10.07
CA VAL A 273 -13.37 3.46 10.62
C VAL A 273 -14.11 2.11 10.62
N VAL A 274 -14.11 1.41 9.49
CA VAL A 274 -14.84 0.15 9.35
C VAL A 274 -14.21 -0.94 10.21
N ALA A 275 -12.88 -1.05 10.23
CA ALA A 275 -12.17 -2.01 11.08
C ALA A 275 -12.46 -1.78 12.57
N ASN A 276 -12.49 -0.54 13.03
CA ASN A 276 -12.77 -0.20 14.43
C ASN A 276 -14.25 -0.44 14.80
N ILE A 277 -15.20 -0.12 13.92
CA ILE A 277 -16.61 -0.47 14.13
C ILE A 277 -16.74 -1.99 14.30
N TRP A 278 -16.09 -2.77 13.44
CA TRP A 278 -16.14 -4.22 13.53
C TRP A 278 -15.45 -4.77 14.79
N MET A 279 -14.31 -4.20 15.17
CA MET A 279 -13.63 -4.56 16.42
C MET A 279 -14.53 -4.28 17.63
N ALA A 280 -15.21 -3.13 17.66
CA ALA A 280 -16.16 -2.81 18.72
C ALA A 280 -17.31 -3.82 18.80
N VAL A 281 -17.86 -4.26 17.66
CA VAL A 281 -18.88 -5.32 17.59
C VAL A 281 -18.35 -6.63 18.17
N ILE A 282 -17.13 -7.04 17.80
CA ILE A 282 -16.50 -8.26 18.33
C ILE A 282 -16.31 -8.14 19.84
N LEU A 283 -15.70 -7.06 20.33
CA LEU A 283 -15.43 -6.85 21.76
C LEU A 283 -16.73 -6.86 22.58
N PHE A 284 -17.79 -6.24 22.07
CA PHE A 284 -19.12 -6.34 22.67
C PHE A 284 -19.64 -7.79 22.72
N GLY A 285 -19.41 -8.55 21.65
CA GLY A 285 -19.72 -9.98 21.58
C GLY A 285 -18.98 -10.84 22.62
N ILE A 286 -17.74 -10.48 22.99
CA ILE A 286 -16.94 -11.22 23.99
C ILE A 286 -17.64 -11.26 25.35
N GLY A 287 -18.27 -10.15 25.76
CA GLY A 287 -19.07 -10.09 27.00
C GLY A 287 -20.26 -11.06 27.01
N LYS A 288 -20.66 -11.59 25.84
CA LYS A 288 -21.75 -12.55 25.67
C LYS A 288 -21.26 -13.92 25.18
N LYS A 289 -19.95 -14.21 25.27
CA LYS A 289 -19.34 -15.42 24.69
C LYS A 289 -20.08 -16.72 25.02
N ALA A 290 -20.48 -16.93 26.28
CA ALA A 290 -21.16 -18.18 26.68
C ALA A 290 -22.51 -18.38 25.98
N LYS A 291 -23.26 -17.30 25.73
CA LYS A 291 -24.53 -17.36 24.98
C LYS A 291 -24.27 -17.64 23.51
N ILE A 292 -23.25 -17.01 22.93
CA ILE A 292 -22.86 -17.20 21.52
C ILE A 292 -22.36 -18.63 21.31
N ASP A 293 -21.47 -19.13 22.16
CA ASP A 293 -20.93 -20.49 22.08
C ASP A 293 -22.02 -21.55 22.25
N LYS A 294 -22.98 -21.35 23.16
CA LYS A 294 -24.16 -22.21 23.30
C LYS A 294 -24.99 -22.23 22.03
N TRP A 295 -25.21 -21.07 21.41
CA TRP A 295 -25.90 -20.98 20.11
C TRP A 295 -25.12 -21.68 19.00
N LEU A 296 -23.79 -21.52 18.95
CA LEU A 296 -22.90 -22.20 17.99
C LEU A 296 -22.74 -23.70 18.26
N LYS A 297 -23.21 -24.20 19.40
CA LYS A 297 -22.98 -25.59 19.89
C LYS A 297 -21.48 -25.91 19.97
N ALA A 298 -20.68 -24.91 20.36
CA ALA A 298 -19.23 -25.00 20.39
C ALA A 298 -18.70 -25.66 21.67
N ASP A 299 -17.59 -26.39 21.55
CA ASP A 299 -16.81 -26.90 22.70
C ASP A 299 -15.76 -25.87 23.10
N SER A 300 -15.89 -25.31 24.30
CA SER A 300 -14.96 -24.30 24.83
C SER A 300 -13.65 -24.88 25.36
N SER A 301 -13.57 -26.20 25.63
CA SER A 301 -12.38 -26.85 26.19
C SER A 301 -11.14 -26.80 25.28
N SER A 302 -11.34 -26.52 23.98
CA SER A 302 -10.25 -26.30 23.03
C SER A 302 -9.47 -25.01 23.31
N ILE A 303 -10.09 -24.02 23.94
CA ILE A 303 -9.44 -22.75 24.29
C ILE A 303 -8.53 -22.97 25.49
N ASP A 304 -8.99 -23.70 26.51
CA ASP A 304 -8.20 -23.96 27.73
C ASP A 304 -6.92 -24.74 27.40
N ARG A 305 -7.01 -25.74 26.53
CA ARG A 305 -5.83 -26.47 26.02
C ARG A 305 -4.86 -25.57 25.25
N LEU A 306 -5.38 -24.58 24.55
CA LEU A 306 -4.57 -23.63 23.82
C LEU A 306 -3.84 -22.65 24.76
N VAL A 307 -4.51 -22.22 25.84
CA VAL A 307 -3.89 -21.37 26.88
C VAL A 307 -2.66 -22.05 27.48
N VAL A 308 -2.79 -23.30 27.97
CA VAL A 308 -1.69 -24.06 28.58
C VAL A 308 -0.51 -24.18 27.62
N LYS A 309 -0.77 -24.55 26.36
CA LYS A 309 0.27 -24.73 25.32
C LYS A 309 1.05 -23.45 25.04
N VAL A 310 0.39 -22.30 25.10
CA VAL A 310 1.00 -21.00 24.77
C VAL A 310 1.82 -20.45 25.95
N GLU A 311 1.36 -20.66 27.19
CA GLU A 311 2.08 -20.25 28.40
C GLU A 311 3.44 -20.95 28.52
N ASP A 312 3.55 -22.20 28.11
CA ASP A 312 4.81 -22.96 28.09
C ASP A 312 5.80 -22.50 27.00
N PHE A 313 5.30 -21.89 25.92
CA PHE A 313 6.11 -21.41 24.81
C PHE A 313 6.75 -20.04 25.10
N GLN A 314 6.01 -19.11 25.72
CA GLN A 314 6.47 -17.74 25.95
C GLN A 314 7.71 -17.65 26.86
N LYS A 315 7.87 -18.58 27.81
CA LYS A 315 9.02 -18.60 28.74
C LYS A 315 10.37 -18.92 28.08
N LYS A 316 10.40 -19.34 26.82
CA LYS A 316 11.62 -19.84 26.14
C LYS A 316 12.23 -18.90 25.11
N VAL A 317 11.59 -17.78 24.75
CA VAL A 317 11.87 -17.08 23.47
C VAL A 317 12.56 -15.71 23.63
N GLU A 318 12.69 -15.18 24.85
CA GLU A 318 13.37 -13.89 25.03
C GLU A 318 14.87 -14.08 25.31
N ARG A 319 15.72 -13.51 24.44
CA ARG A 319 17.17 -13.48 24.66
C ARG A 319 17.71 -12.07 24.45
N LYS A 320 18.85 -11.76 25.10
CA LYS A 320 19.55 -10.49 24.90
C LYS A 320 20.09 -10.40 23.46
N THR A 321 19.83 -9.27 22.82
CA THR A 321 20.27 -8.95 21.45
C THR A 321 21.70 -8.45 21.40
N THR A 322 22.42 -8.82 20.34
CA THR A 322 23.80 -8.39 20.08
C THR A 322 23.90 -7.56 18.80
N LEU A 323 24.99 -6.80 18.63
CA LEU A 323 25.27 -6.10 17.36
C LEU A 323 25.32 -7.06 16.17
N THR A 324 25.86 -8.26 16.38
CA THR A 324 25.88 -9.33 15.37
C THR A 324 24.49 -9.68 14.88
N ASP A 325 23.50 -9.74 15.78
CA ASP A 325 22.12 -10.04 15.39
C ASP A 325 21.57 -8.95 14.45
N PHE A 326 21.82 -7.68 14.76
CA PHE A 326 21.42 -6.57 13.89
C PHE A 326 22.14 -6.60 12.53
N MET A 327 23.42 -6.94 12.49
CA MET A 327 24.17 -7.06 11.24
C MET A 327 23.67 -8.22 10.38
N VAL A 328 23.34 -9.36 10.99
CA VAL A 328 22.76 -10.50 10.26
C VAL A 328 21.36 -10.17 9.77
N ILE A 329 20.51 -9.56 10.61
CA ILE A 329 19.18 -9.09 10.17
C ILE A 329 19.31 -8.14 8.99
N THR A 330 20.22 -7.17 9.06
CA THR A 330 20.48 -6.22 7.97
C THR A 330 20.90 -6.94 6.68
N GLY A 331 21.83 -7.90 6.77
CA GLY A 331 22.28 -8.70 5.63
C GLY A 331 21.17 -9.55 5.01
N LEU A 332 20.37 -10.24 5.83
CA LEU A 332 19.22 -11.03 5.35
C LEU A 332 18.20 -10.15 4.62
N VAL A 333 17.90 -8.99 5.18
CA VAL A 333 16.87 -8.11 4.63
C VAL A 333 17.33 -7.45 3.35
N PHE A 334 18.47 -6.75 3.37
CA PHE A 334 18.93 -6.04 2.18
C PHE A 334 19.47 -6.99 1.10
N GLY A 335 19.95 -8.19 1.47
CA GLY A 335 20.18 -9.27 0.51
C GLY A 335 18.90 -9.72 -0.18
N GLY A 336 17.80 -9.91 0.59
CA GLY A 336 16.48 -10.22 0.04
C GLY A 336 15.88 -9.09 -0.81
N VAL A 337 16.06 -7.82 -0.40
CA VAL A 337 15.67 -6.65 -1.20
C VAL A 337 16.42 -6.62 -2.52
N ALA A 338 17.75 -6.81 -2.51
CA ALA A 338 18.56 -6.86 -3.73
C ALA A 338 18.09 -7.99 -4.67
N LEU A 339 17.82 -9.19 -4.13
CA LEU A 339 17.28 -10.30 -4.89
C LEU A 339 15.90 -9.98 -5.49
N ALA A 340 15.01 -9.34 -4.73
CA ALA A 340 13.68 -8.96 -5.18
C ALA A 340 13.72 -7.95 -6.34
N HIS A 341 14.62 -6.97 -6.29
CA HIS A 341 14.84 -6.03 -7.39
C HIS A 341 15.43 -6.70 -8.62
N PHE A 342 16.47 -7.53 -8.41
CA PHE A 342 17.13 -8.26 -9.49
C PHE A 342 16.13 -9.15 -10.22
N ALA A 343 15.52 -10.11 -9.53
CA ALA A 343 14.57 -11.04 -10.14
C ALA A 343 13.30 -10.32 -10.62
N GLY A 344 12.85 -9.26 -9.93
CA GLY A 344 11.72 -8.46 -10.38
C GLY A 344 11.95 -7.78 -11.71
N LYS A 345 13.17 -7.32 -11.99
CA LYS A 345 13.55 -6.77 -13.30
C LYS A 345 13.49 -7.83 -14.41
N TYR A 346 14.03 -9.03 -14.17
CA TYR A 346 13.99 -10.11 -15.17
C TYR A 346 12.57 -10.60 -15.45
N LEU A 347 11.77 -10.84 -14.40
CA LEU A 347 10.40 -11.32 -14.54
C LEU A 347 9.52 -10.28 -15.23
N SER A 348 9.58 -9.01 -14.80
CA SER A 348 8.82 -7.95 -15.48
C SER A 348 9.22 -7.78 -16.94
N GLY A 349 10.51 -7.86 -17.27
CA GLY A 349 10.99 -7.85 -18.66
C GLY A 349 10.42 -9.00 -19.49
N PHE A 350 10.45 -10.22 -18.95
CA PHE A 350 9.84 -11.39 -19.59
C PHE A 350 8.35 -11.20 -19.87
N PHE A 351 7.57 -10.74 -18.88
CA PHE A 351 6.13 -10.53 -19.09
C PHE A 351 5.83 -9.35 -20.02
N LEU A 352 6.65 -8.30 -19.98
CA LEU A 352 6.53 -7.16 -20.88
C LEU A 352 6.74 -7.57 -22.34
N GLU A 353 7.75 -8.40 -22.62
CA GLU A 353 8.05 -8.89 -23.97
C GLU A 353 6.97 -9.84 -24.49
N ASN A 354 6.43 -10.73 -23.65
CA ASN A 354 5.49 -11.77 -24.08
C ASN A 354 4.02 -11.32 -24.07
N TYR A 355 3.63 -10.36 -23.23
CA TYR A 355 2.23 -9.96 -23.02
C TYR A 355 1.98 -8.46 -23.18
N GLY A 356 3.01 -7.65 -23.45
CA GLY A 356 2.88 -6.21 -23.70
C GLY A 356 2.68 -5.34 -22.46
N LYS A 357 2.52 -4.03 -22.70
CA LYS A 357 2.25 -3.01 -21.67
C LYS A 357 0.80 -3.11 -21.19
N GLY A 358 0.56 -2.81 -19.91
CA GLY A 358 -0.78 -2.74 -19.30
C GLY A 358 -1.19 -3.95 -18.45
N ASN A 359 -0.41 -5.04 -18.46
CA ASN A 359 -0.57 -6.17 -17.55
C ASN A 359 0.15 -5.91 -16.21
N THR A 360 -0.48 -6.22 -15.08
CA THR A 360 0.10 -6.18 -13.74
C THR A 360 1.43 -6.96 -13.65
N PHE A 361 1.54 -8.10 -14.37
CA PHE A 361 2.77 -8.90 -14.40
C PHE A 361 3.95 -8.22 -15.11
N SER A 362 3.70 -7.21 -15.95
CA SER A 362 4.77 -6.42 -16.58
C SER A 362 5.37 -5.37 -15.63
N SER A 363 4.87 -5.27 -14.38
CA SER A 363 5.37 -4.33 -13.37
C SER A 363 6.54 -4.93 -12.59
N GLN A 364 7.69 -4.24 -12.61
CA GLN A 364 8.83 -4.58 -11.74
C GLN A 364 8.46 -4.49 -10.26
N PHE A 365 7.61 -3.51 -9.90
CA PHE A 365 7.19 -3.31 -8.51
C PHE A 365 6.35 -4.48 -8.00
N PHE A 366 5.43 -4.98 -8.84
CA PHE A 366 4.63 -6.17 -8.53
C PHE A 366 5.54 -7.35 -8.15
N TRP A 367 6.52 -7.66 -9.00
CA TRP A 367 7.42 -8.78 -8.74
C TRP A 367 8.33 -8.55 -7.55
N MET A 368 8.79 -7.32 -7.31
CA MET A 368 9.54 -6.99 -6.09
C MET A 368 8.73 -7.36 -4.85
N VAL A 369 7.45 -6.97 -4.76
CA VAL A 369 6.56 -7.32 -3.64
C VAL A 369 6.38 -8.83 -3.52
N VAL A 370 6.08 -9.52 -4.62
CA VAL A 370 5.89 -10.98 -4.64
C VAL A 370 7.15 -11.71 -4.19
N ILE A 371 8.31 -11.35 -4.72
CA ILE A 371 9.58 -12.00 -4.39
C ILE A 371 9.98 -11.72 -2.95
N SER A 372 9.84 -10.48 -2.45
CA SER A 372 10.08 -10.16 -1.04
C SER A 372 9.17 -10.97 -0.10
N THR A 373 7.91 -11.13 -0.48
CA THR A 373 6.93 -11.94 0.25
C THR A 373 7.33 -13.42 0.29
N VAL A 374 7.68 -14.00 -0.86
CA VAL A 374 8.13 -15.40 -0.96
C VAL A 374 9.46 -15.62 -0.24
N TYR A 375 10.41 -14.69 -0.36
CA TYR A 375 11.70 -14.76 0.31
C TYR A 375 11.55 -14.73 1.83
N GLY A 376 10.75 -13.81 2.37
CA GLY A 376 10.43 -13.78 3.80
C GLY A 376 9.79 -15.09 4.29
N LEU A 377 8.89 -15.68 3.49
CA LEU A 377 8.28 -16.97 3.82
C LEU A 377 9.33 -18.09 3.83
N ILE A 378 10.19 -18.17 2.83
CA ILE A 378 11.27 -19.16 2.79
C ILE A 378 12.15 -19.03 4.03
N LEU A 379 12.55 -17.81 4.41
CA LEU A 379 13.33 -17.57 5.62
C LEU A 379 12.61 -18.04 6.90
N SER A 380 11.28 -17.91 6.98
CA SER A 380 10.47 -18.36 8.13
C SER A 380 10.56 -19.88 8.37
N PHE A 381 10.89 -20.67 7.35
CA PHE A 381 11.12 -22.11 7.46
C PHE A 381 12.56 -22.49 7.84
N THR A 382 13.47 -21.53 7.89
CA THR A 382 14.89 -21.75 8.22
C THR A 382 15.22 -21.30 9.65
N ARG A 383 16.50 -21.46 10.06
CA ARG A 383 17.01 -20.91 11.33
C ARG A 383 16.95 -19.38 11.39
N ALA A 384 16.77 -18.70 10.26
CA ALA A 384 16.64 -17.23 10.22
C ALA A 384 15.43 -16.72 11.02
N LYS A 385 14.35 -17.51 11.14
CA LYS A 385 13.19 -17.17 11.98
C LYS A 385 13.57 -16.86 13.44
N ASN A 386 14.64 -17.45 13.97
CA ASN A 386 15.09 -17.21 15.35
C ASN A 386 15.53 -15.75 15.60
N TYR A 387 15.79 -14.97 14.54
CA TYR A 387 16.05 -13.54 14.64
C TYR A 387 14.80 -12.72 15.01
N GLU A 388 13.61 -13.31 15.02
CA GLU A 388 12.45 -12.67 15.65
C GLU A 388 12.68 -12.41 17.14
N GLY A 389 13.35 -13.34 17.84
CA GLY A 389 13.78 -13.13 19.23
C GLY A 389 14.79 -11.99 19.40
N ALA A 390 15.38 -11.51 18.30
CA ALA A 390 16.23 -10.33 18.26
C ALA A 390 15.53 -9.05 17.74
N GLY A 391 14.22 -9.10 17.50
CA GLY A 391 13.42 -7.95 17.11
C GLY A 391 13.34 -7.70 15.60
N ALA A 392 13.50 -8.74 14.76
CA ALA A 392 13.35 -8.64 13.31
C ALA A 392 12.03 -7.94 12.89
N SER A 393 10.88 -8.38 13.42
CA SER A 393 9.58 -7.74 13.15
C SER A 393 9.50 -6.27 13.60
N LYS A 394 10.20 -5.89 14.68
CA LYS A 394 10.25 -4.51 15.18
C LYS A 394 10.99 -3.60 14.20
N ILE A 395 12.12 -4.06 13.64
CA ILE A 395 12.83 -3.34 12.59
C ILE A 395 11.97 -3.23 11.32
N GLY A 396 11.27 -4.31 10.96
CA GLY A 396 10.32 -4.28 9.84
C GLY A 396 9.21 -3.26 10.04
N SER A 397 8.71 -3.12 11.27
CA SER A 397 7.73 -2.10 11.64
C SER A 397 8.30 -0.68 11.53
N VAL A 398 9.56 -0.45 11.91
CA VAL A 398 10.23 0.85 11.71
C VAL A 398 10.28 1.22 10.22
N PHE A 399 10.68 0.27 9.37
CA PHE A 399 10.70 0.46 7.91
C PHE A 399 9.31 0.81 7.37
N LEU A 400 8.28 0.09 7.82
CA LEU A 400 6.90 0.34 7.47
C LEU A 400 6.44 1.75 7.91
N TYR A 401 6.74 2.18 9.13
CA TYR A 401 6.25 3.48 9.62
C TYR A 401 6.96 4.67 8.97
N ILE A 402 8.24 4.53 8.60
CA ILE A 402 8.92 5.53 7.77
C ILE A 402 8.23 5.66 6.41
N LEU A 403 7.92 4.52 5.79
CA LEU A 403 7.16 4.50 4.53
C LEU A 403 5.78 5.16 4.67
N VAL A 404 5.01 4.78 5.69
CA VAL A 404 3.71 5.39 6.02
C VAL A 404 3.83 6.91 6.16
N ALA A 405 4.83 7.40 6.90
CA ALA A 405 5.05 8.83 7.05
C ALA A 405 5.35 9.52 5.72
N THR A 406 6.17 8.90 4.87
CA THR A 406 6.48 9.46 3.54
C THR A 406 5.28 9.47 2.60
N ILE A 407 4.39 8.47 2.68
CA ILE A 407 3.10 8.47 1.98
C ILE A 407 2.20 9.57 2.52
N GLY A 408 2.18 9.76 3.84
CA GLY A 408 1.43 10.82 4.49
C GLY A 408 1.72 12.20 3.91
N MET A 409 2.97 12.48 3.52
CA MET A 409 3.31 13.76 2.86
C MET A 409 2.55 14.00 1.55
N LYS A 410 2.14 12.95 0.84
CA LYS A 410 1.45 12.99 -0.46
C LYS A 410 -0.08 12.97 -0.35
N VAL A 411 -0.61 12.60 0.81
CA VAL A 411 -2.04 12.56 1.08
C VAL A 411 -2.61 13.98 1.13
N ASP A 412 -3.76 14.19 0.50
CA ASP A 412 -4.55 15.40 0.66
C ASP A 412 -5.63 15.20 1.73
N ILE A 413 -5.53 15.95 2.84
CA ILE A 413 -6.48 15.82 3.96
C ILE A 413 -7.88 16.26 3.53
N THR A 414 -8.02 17.22 2.60
CA THR A 414 -9.34 17.72 2.21
C THR A 414 -10.14 16.66 1.46
N MET A 415 -9.47 15.81 0.67
CA MET A 415 -10.07 14.77 -0.16
C MET A 415 -10.72 13.64 0.65
N ILE A 416 -10.43 13.55 1.95
CA ILE A 416 -10.98 12.53 2.84
C ILE A 416 -12.51 12.65 2.96
N PHE A 417 -13.05 13.87 2.81
CA PHE A 417 -14.49 14.14 2.93
C PHE A 417 -15.25 14.10 1.61
N ASP A 418 -14.57 13.95 0.47
CA ASP A 418 -15.19 14.07 -0.85
C ASP A 418 -16.01 12.84 -1.25
N LYS A 419 -15.68 11.66 -0.70
CA LYS A 419 -16.35 10.39 -1.02
C LYS A 419 -16.86 9.65 0.22
N PRO A 420 -17.82 10.23 0.98
CA PRO A 420 -18.33 9.62 2.21
C PRO A 420 -19.02 8.26 1.96
N LEU A 421 -19.55 8.06 0.74
CA LEU A 421 -20.18 6.80 0.34
C LEU A 421 -19.23 5.60 0.34
N LEU A 422 -17.90 5.81 0.27
CA LEU A 422 -16.93 4.72 0.38
C LEU A 422 -16.95 4.03 1.74
N ILE A 423 -17.34 4.73 2.81
CA ILE A 423 -17.51 4.10 4.14
C ILE A 423 -18.63 3.07 4.06
N PHE A 424 -19.72 3.36 3.35
CA PHE A 424 -20.82 2.41 3.18
C PHE A 424 -20.41 1.22 2.31
N VAL A 425 -19.56 1.42 1.29
CA VAL A 425 -18.94 0.30 0.54
C VAL A 425 -18.19 -0.62 1.52
N GLY A 426 -17.34 -0.05 2.37
CA GLY A 426 -16.60 -0.78 3.40
C GLY A 426 -17.51 -1.48 4.42
N LEU A 427 -18.62 -0.86 4.84
CA LEU A 427 -19.58 -1.47 5.75
C LEU A 427 -20.30 -2.68 5.14
N ILE A 428 -20.73 -2.60 3.87
CA ILE A 428 -21.33 -3.75 3.16
C ILE A 428 -20.31 -4.87 3.02
N TRP A 429 -19.08 -4.53 2.65
CA TRP A 429 -17.97 -5.48 2.56
C TRP A 429 -17.76 -6.19 3.91
N MET A 430 -17.66 -5.44 5.00
CA MET A 430 -17.46 -5.99 6.34
C MET A 430 -18.65 -6.84 6.80
N ALA A 431 -19.87 -6.44 6.47
CA ALA A 431 -21.07 -7.21 6.77
C ALA A 431 -21.09 -8.56 6.05
N PHE A 432 -20.67 -8.60 4.78
CA PHE A 432 -20.52 -9.86 4.03
C PHE A 432 -19.49 -10.78 4.69
N HIS A 433 -18.32 -10.23 5.03
CA HIS A 433 -17.25 -10.95 5.73
C HIS A 433 -17.73 -11.54 7.07
N ALA A 434 -18.38 -10.71 7.89
CA ALA A 434 -18.96 -11.12 9.17
C ALA A 434 -20.01 -12.22 9.01
N LEU A 435 -20.91 -12.09 8.04
CA LEU A 435 -21.96 -13.07 7.76
C LEU A 435 -21.35 -14.42 7.37
N LEU A 436 -20.38 -14.42 6.46
CA LEU A 436 -19.70 -15.65 6.02
C LEU A 436 -19.03 -16.37 7.20
N LEU A 437 -18.32 -15.63 8.05
CA LEU A 437 -17.70 -16.17 9.26
C LEU A 437 -18.72 -16.77 10.22
N ILE A 438 -19.86 -16.10 10.45
CA ILE A 438 -20.92 -16.60 11.33
C ILE A 438 -21.50 -17.91 10.78
N VAL A 439 -21.75 -17.98 9.47
CA VAL A 439 -22.26 -19.18 8.79
C VAL A 439 -21.27 -20.34 8.95
N VAL A 440 -19.99 -20.13 8.62
CA VAL A 440 -18.98 -21.20 8.73
C VAL A 440 -18.77 -21.62 10.18
N ALA A 441 -18.70 -20.67 11.12
CA ALA A 441 -18.58 -20.99 12.55
C ALA A 441 -19.74 -21.86 13.04
N LYS A 442 -20.96 -21.62 12.54
CA LYS A 442 -22.13 -22.43 12.84
C LYS A 442 -22.02 -23.85 12.29
N ILE A 443 -21.54 -23.99 11.05
CA ILE A 443 -21.37 -25.30 10.37
C ILE A 443 -20.34 -26.16 11.11
N ILE A 444 -19.18 -25.59 11.43
CA ILE A 444 -18.07 -26.35 12.06
C ILE A 444 -18.13 -26.35 13.59
N LYS A 445 -19.15 -25.71 14.17
CA LYS A 445 -19.33 -25.53 15.62
C LYS A 445 -18.07 -24.92 16.25
N ALA A 446 -17.56 -23.85 15.64
CA ALA A 446 -16.39 -23.13 16.15
C ALA A 446 -16.77 -22.25 17.34
N PRO A 447 -15.98 -22.26 18.43
CA PRO A 447 -16.07 -21.24 19.46
C PRO A 447 -15.97 -19.82 18.90
N PHE A 448 -16.69 -18.89 19.52
CA PHE A 448 -16.67 -17.47 19.18
C PHE A 448 -15.25 -16.89 19.22
N PHE A 449 -14.38 -17.42 20.08
CA PHE A 449 -12.95 -17.09 20.12
C PHE A 449 -12.28 -17.20 18.73
N PHE A 450 -12.43 -18.33 18.03
CA PHE A 450 -11.75 -18.52 16.74
C PHE A 450 -12.36 -17.63 15.65
N LEU A 451 -13.66 -17.37 15.70
CA LEU A 451 -14.30 -16.39 14.82
C LEU A 451 -13.72 -15.00 15.06
N ALA A 452 -13.69 -14.56 16.31
CA ALA A 452 -13.25 -13.22 16.70
C ALA A 452 -11.77 -12.97 16.37
N VAL A 453 -10.88 -13.87 16.81
CA VAL A 453 -9.44 -13.73 16.59
C VAL A 453 -9.08 -13.98 15.13
N GLY A 454 -9.69 -15.00 14.48
CA GLY A 454 -9.49 -15.25 13.05
C GLY A 454 -9.91 -14.06 12.20
N SER A 455 -11.10 -13.51 12.46
CA SER A 455 -11.57 -12.31 11.76
C SER A 455 -10.68 -11.10 11.98
N GLN A 456 -10.20 -10.88 13.21
CA GLN A 456 -9.40 -9.70 13.53
C GLN A 456 -7.95 -9.83 13.06
N ALA A 457 -7.44 -11.05 12.93
CA ALA A 457 -6.16 -11.31 12.26
C ALA A 457 -6.19 -10.91 10.77
N ASN A 458 -7.35 -11.00 10.12
CA ASN A 458 -7.58 -10.42 8.80
C ASN A 458 -7.71 -8.89 8.91
N VAL A 459 -8.85 -8.41 9.42
CA VAL A 459 -9.26 -7.00 9.29
C VAL A 459 -8.37 -6.04 10.07
N GLY A 460 -7.89 -6.47 11.22
CA GLY A 460 -7.21 -5.65 12.20
C GLY A 460 -5.70 -5.86 12.28
N GLY A 461 -5.19 -6.87 11.57
CA GLY A 461 -3.78 -7.24 11.50
C GLY A 461 -3.09 -7.40 12.85
N ALA A 462 -1.77 -7.21 12.86
CA ALA A 462 -0.94 -7.44 14.04
C ALA A 462 -1.17 -6.42 15.16
N ALA A 463 -1.84 -5.31 14.88
CA ALA A 463 -2.10 -4.26 15.86
C ALA A 463 -3.30 -4.60 16.77
N SER A 464 -4.38 -5.16 16.23
CA SER A 464 -5.65 -5.33 16.96
C SER A 464 -6.09 -6.78 17.17
N ALA A 465 -5.63 -7.73 16.36
CA ALA A 465 -5.86 -9.15 16.64
C ALA A 465 -5.37 -9.59 18.04
N PRO A 466 -4.20 -9.13 18.53
CA PRO A 466 -3.76 -9.44 19.90
C PRO A 466 -4.64 -8.81 20.97
N ILE A 467 -5.22 -7.62 20.71
CA ILE A 467 -6.14 -6.93 21.64
C ILE A 467 -7.41 -7.76 21.82
N VAL A 468 -8.00 -8.21 20.71
CA VAL A 468 -9.20 -9.06 20.73
C VAL A 468 -8.91 -10.40 21.42
N ALA A 469 -7.76 -11.02 21.14
CA ALA A 469 -7.39 -12.28 21.79
C ALA A 469 -7.17 -12.10 23.31
N ASN A 470 -6.51 -11.00 23.72
CA ASN A 470 -6.28 -10.66 25.12
C ASN A 470 -7.60 -10.48 25.90
N ALA A 471 -8.61 -9.89 25.25
CA ALA A 471 -9.94 -9.72 25.83
C ALA A 471 -10.66 -11.06 26.12
N PHE A 472 -10.26 -12.16 25.50
CA PHE A 472 -10.69 -13.51 25.91
C PHE A 472 -9.85 -14.07 27.05
N HIS A 473 -8.52 -14.01 26.91
CA HIS A 473 -7.56 -14.39 27.95
C HIS A 473 -6.17 -13.81 27.64
N PRO A 474 -5.41 -13.28 28.62
CA PRO A 474 -4.10 -12.69 28.38
C PRO A 474 -3.11 -13.61 27.67
N ALA A 475 -3.09 -14.91 28.00
CA ALA A 475 -2.24 -15.90 27.35
C ALA A 475 -2.51 -16.05 25.84
N LEU A 476 -3.70 -15.69 25.35
CA LEU A 476 -4.08 -15.85 23.94
C LEU A 476 -3.59 -14.68 23.06
N THR A 477 -3.01 -13.63 23.65
CA THR A 477 -2.46 -12.47 22.91
C THR A 477 -1.52 -12.92 21.78
N THR A 478 -0.62 -13.88 22.06
CA THR A 478 0.32 -14.41 21.06
C THR A 478 -0.36 -15.22 19.96
N VAL A 479 -1.55 -15.79 20.20
CA VAL A 479 -2.34 -16.44 19.14
C VAL A 479 -2.77 -15.40 18.12
N GLY A 480 -3.29 -14.25 18.58
CA GLY A 480 -3.63 -13.13 17.71
C GLY A 480 -2.43 -12.62 16.90
N VAL A 481 -1.26 -12.50 17.54
CA VAL A 481 0.00 -12.14 16.86
C VAL A 481 0.34 -13.17 15.78
N LEU A 482 0.36 -14.46 16.11
CA LEU A 482 0.72 -15.53 15.19
C LEU A 482 -0.18 -15.56 13.95
N MET A 483 -1.50 -15.45 14.15
CA MET A 483 -2.47 -15.45 13.05
C MET A 483 -2.30 -14.22 12.15
N ALA A 484 -2.14 -13.04 12.75
CA ALA A 484 -1.93 -11.81 12.01
C ALA A 484 -0.61 -11.81 11.22
N VAL A 485 0.45 -12.41 11.77
CA VAL A 485 1.73 -12.51 11.08
C VAL A 485 1.64 -13.36 9.81
N VAL A 486 0.87 -14.47 9.84
CA VAL A 486 0.61 -15.25 8.62
C VAL A 486 -0.21 -14.45 7.61
N GLY A 487 -1.09 -13.55 8.09
CA GLY A 487 -1.76 -12.53 7.31
C GLY A 487 -0.81 -11.74 6.40
N TYR A 488 0.39 -11.37 6.87
CA TYR A 488 1.36 -10.62 6.04
C TYR A 488 1.75 -11.35 4.76
N PHE A 489 1.83 -12.68 4.78
CA PHE A 489 2.17 -13.46 3.59
C PHE A 489 0.95 -13.63 2.67
N ILE A 490 -0.17 -14.09 3.23
CA ILE A 490 -1.37 -14.38 2.41
C ILE A 490 -2.02 -13.09 1.89
N GLY A 491 -1.80 -11.96 2.57
CA GLY A 491 -2.33 -10.64 2.24
C GLY A 491 -1.90 -10.16 0.88
N THR A 492 -0.63 -10.35 0.50
CA THR A 492 -0.13 -10.00 -0.83
C THR A 492 -1.00 -10.64 -1.92
N PHE A 493 -1.14 -11.96 -1.89
CA PHE A 493 -1.85 -12.72 -2.93
C PHE A 493 -3.37 -12.55 -2.84
N GLY A 494 -3.92 -12.54 -1.63
CA GLY A 494 -5.35 -12.36 -1.41
C GLY A 494 -5.83 -10.99 -1.86
N ALA A 495 -5.06 -9.93 -1.61
CA ALA A 495 -5.40 -8.58 -2.03
C ALA A 495 -5.29 -8.40 -3.55
N ILE A 496 -4.26 -8.99 -4.19
CA ILE A 496 -4.16 -9.03 -5.66
C ILE A 496 -5.39 -9.73 -6.26
N MET A 497 -5.76 -10.89 -5.71
CA MET A 497 -6.94 -11.62 -6.18
C MET A 497 -8.23 -10.81 -6.00
N ALA A 498 -8.42 -10.18 -4.84
CA ALA A 498 -9.56 -9.30 -4.60
C ALA A 498 -9.58 -8.12 -5.57
N ALA A 499 -8.43 -7.49 -5.83
CA ALA A 499 -8.31 -6.36 -6.74
C ALA A 499 -8.68 -6.72 -8.18
N GLU A 500 -8.16 -7.83 -8.70
CA GLU A 500 -8.49 -8.28 -10.06
C GLU A 500 -9.96 -8.67 -10.20
N LEU A 501 -10.56 -9.31 -9.18
CA LEU A 501 -11.98 -9.63 -9.20
C LEU A 501 -12.87 -8.38 -9.08
N MET A 502 -12.51 -7.41 -8.24
CA MET A 502 -13.20 -6.13 -8.13
C MET A 502 -13.11 -5.34 -9.45
N ARG A 503 -11.96 -5.37 -10.13
CA ARG A 503 -11.77 -4.74 -11.44
C ARG A 503 -12.76 -5.27 -12.48
N MET A 504 -13.09 -6.57 -12.45
CA MET A 504 -14.02 -7.18 -13.41
C MET A 504 -15.47 -6.73 -13.24
N VAL A 505 -15.85 -6.29 -12.04
CA VAL A 505 -17.23 -5.85 -11.74
C VAL A 505 -17.35 -4.34 -11.57
N ALA A 506 -16.25 -3.60 -11.51
CA ALA A 506 -16.24 -2.16 -11.39
C ALA A 506 -16.78 -1.49 -12.67
N PRO A 507 -17.66 -0.47 -12.56
CA PRO A 507 -18.12 0.28 -13.73
C PRO A 507 -16.97 1.13 -14.28
N MET A 508 -16.92 1.31 -15.60
CA MET A 508 -15.89 2.12 -16.26
C MET A 508 -16.01 3.60 -15.95
#